data_AF-A0A2D0IML0-F1
#
_entry.id   AF-A0A2D0IML0-F1
#
_cell.length_a   1.000
_cell.length_b   1.000
_cell.length_c   1.000
_cell.angle_alpha   90.00
_cell.angle_beta   90.00
_cell.angle_gamma   90.00
#
_symmetry.space_group_name_H-M   'P 1'
#
loop_
_entity.id
_entity.type
_entity.pdbx_description
1 polymer ?
#
loop_
_entity_poly.entity_id
_entity_poly.type
_entity_poly.pdbx_seq_one_letter_code
_entity_poly.pdbx_strand_id
1 'polypeptide(L)'
;MQERTIDSDNKPNYEAIGRCKLLKEKIAKLIIQRSESADKLSDEIMHLKGHPYSGEYFIPKFDIDYIHKLLEKIAVVNTELVQTVNKFNFYCQDASELPLKFTLSHRKSVRECGRAGSIIGMS
;
A
#
# COMPACT_ATOMS: atom_id res chain seq x y z
N MET A 1 -17.78 -12.78 -56.37
CA MET A 1 -17.96 -13.13 -54.95
C MET A 1 -16.57 -13.33 -54.38
N GLN A 2 -16.12 -12.43 -53.51
CA GLN A 2 -14.80 -12.50 -52.89
C GLN A 2 -15.00 -13.10 -51.50
N GLU A 3 -14.55 -14.34 -51.30
CA GLU A 3 -14.51 -14.98 -50.00
C GLU A 3 -13.53 -14.21 -49.12
N ARG A 4 -14.06 -13.47 -48.15
CA ARG A 4 -13.27 -12.93 -47.05
C ARG A 4 -12.90 -14.10 -46.14
N THR A 5 -11.64 -14.51 -46.21
CA THR A 5 -10.99 -15.31 -45.18
C THR A 5 -11.17 -14.60 -43.84
N ILE A 6 -12.04 -15.18 -43.00
CA ILE A 6 -12.18 -14.82 -41.60
C ILE A 6 -10.86 -15.22 -40.97
N ASP A 7 -10.09 -14.21 -40.56
CA ASP A 7 -8.77 -14.38 -40.01
C ASP A 7 -8.83 -15.31 -38.78
N SER A 8 -7.87 -16.20 -38.77
CA SER A 8 -7.72 -17.38 -37.93
C SER A 8 -7.50 -17.03 -36.45
N ASP A 9 -8.28 -17.68 -35.58
CA ASP A 9 -7.99 -17.99 -34.17
C ASP A 9 -7.69 -16.81 -33.20
N ASN A 10 -8.73 -16.07 -32.80
CA ASN A 10 -8.72 -15.29 -31.55
C ASN A 10 -8.94 -16.23 -30.33
N LYS A 11 -8.10 -17.27 -30.20
CA LYS A 11 -8.16 -18.17 -29.04
C LYS A 11 -7.62 -17.44 -27.81
N PRO A 12 -8.36 -17.41 -26.69
CA PRO A 12 -7.91 -16.74 -25.48
C PRO A 12 -6.61 -17.38 -24.98
N ASN A 13 -5.66 -16.54 -24.55
CA ASN A 13 -4.41 -16.99 -23.95
C ASN A 13 -4.67 -17.47 -22.50
N TYR A 14 -5.03 -18.75 -22.37
CA TYR A 14 -5.34 -19.36 -21.07
C TYR A 14 -4.16 -19.34 -20.08
N GLU A 15 -2.91 -19.36 -20.56
CA GLU A 15 -1.76 -19.20 -19.67
C GLU A 15 -1.74 -17.79 -19.07
N ALA A 16 -1.83 -16.75 -19.91
CA ALA A 16 -1.85 -15.37 -19.44
C ALA A 16 -3.01 -15.13 -18.45
N ILE A 17 -4.20 -15.65 -18.75
CA ILE A 17 -5.37 -15.58 -17.85
C ILE A 17 -5.06 -16.26 -16.51
N GLY A 18 -4.48 -17.47 -16.52
CA GLY A 18 -4.10 -18.19 -15.31
C GLY A 18 -3.06 -17.44 -14.47
N ARG A 19 -2.04 -16.86 -15.12
CA ARG A 19 -1.02 -16.02 -14.47
C ARG A 19 -1.65 -14.78 -13.83
N CYS A 20 -2.51 -14.07 -14.56
CA CYS A 20 -3.22 -12.90 -14.06
C CYS A 20 -4.06 -13.20 -12.81
N LYS A 21 -4.77 -14.35 -12.79
CA LYS A 21 -5.54 -14.79 -11.61
C LYS A 21 -4.66 -14.98 -10.38
N LEU A 22 -3.58 -15.74 -10.51
CA LEU A 22 -2.63 -15.99 -9.40
C LEU A 22 -1.97 -14.69 -8.91
N LEU A 23 -1.61 -13.80 -9.84
CA LEU A 23 -1.00 -12.51 -9.50
C LEU A 23 -1.98 -11.59 -8.77
N LYS A 24 -3.26 -11.55 -9.16
CA LYS A 24 -4.31 -10.80 -8.45
C LYS A 24 -4.47 -11.28 -7.01
N GLU A 25 -4.52 -12.60 -6.79
CA GLU A 25 -4.59 -13.18 -5.45
C GLU A 25 -3.37 -12.80 -4.60
N LYS A 26 -2.17 -12.83 -5.20
CA LYS A 26 -0.94 -12.40 -4.52
C LYS A 26 -0.94 -10.91 -4.18
N ILE A 27 -1.38 -10.05 -5.10
CA ILE A 27 -1.51 -8.60 -4.90
C ILE A 27 -2.45 -8.31 -3.72
N ALA A 28 -3.60 -8.98 -3.65
CA ALA A 28 -4.54 -8.81 -2.54
C ALA A 28 -3.91 -9.17 -1.19
N LYS A 29 -3.18 -10.28 -1.11
CA LYS A 29 -2.46 -10.70 0.12
C LYS A 29 -1.40 -9.67 0.53
N LEU A 30 -0.61 -9.17 -0.41
CA LEU A 30 0.43 -8.17 -0.15
C LEU A 30 -0.17 -6.84 0.34
N ILE A 31 -1.32 -6.42 -0.20
CA ILE A 31 -2.03 -5.22 0.28
C ILE A 31 -2.46 -5.39 1.74
N ILE A 32 -3.00 -6.55 2.11
CA ILE A 32 -3.40 -6.85 3.50
C ILE A 32 -2.17 -6.81 4.41
N GLN A 33 -1.09 -7.51 4.05
CA GLN A 33 0.15 -7.55 4.84
C GLN A 33 0.78 -6.16 5.05
N ARG A 34 0.73 -5.31 4.01
CA ARG A 34 1.18 -3.92 4.09
C ARG A 34 0.35 -3.13 5.09
N SER A 35 -0.97 -3.25 5.02
CA SER A 35 -1.89 -2.55 5.94
C SER A 35 -1.67 -3.00 7.38
N GLU A 36 -1.60 -4.30 7.64
CA GLU A 36 -1.33 -4.84 8.98
C GLU A 36 0.00 -4.34 9.57
N SER A 37 1.04 -4.24 8.75
CA SER A 37 2.34 -3.73 9.19
C SER A 37 2.29 -2.23 9.47
N ALA A 38 1.55 -1.47 8.67
CA ALA A 38 1.36 -0.03 8.84
C ALA A 38 0.48 0.31 10.06
N ASP A 39 -0.52 -0.53 10.36
CA ASP A 39 -1.39 -0.38 11.53
C ASP A 39 -0.57 -0.62 12.81
N LYS A 40 0.24 -1.69 12.85
CA LYS A 40 1.18 -1.93 13.97
C LYS A 40 2.13 -0.76 14.20
N LEU A 41 2.69 -0.20 13.13
CA LEU A 41 3.55 0.98 13.24
C LEU A 41 2.77 2.20 13.77
N SER A 42 1.53 2.37 13.35
CA SER A 42 0.67 3.47 13.81
C SER A 42 0.32 3.33 15.29
N ASP A 43 0.03 2.11 15.75
CA ASP A 43 -0.25 1.79 17.15
C ASP A 43 0.95 2.08 18.03
N GLU A 44 2.16 1.68 17.62
CA GLU A 44 3.39 2.01 18.34
C GLU A 44 3.62 3.53 18.41
N ILE A 45 3.42 4.25 17.31
CA ILE A 45 3.54 5.71 17.30
C ILE A 45 2.49 6.35 18.24
N MET A 46 1.27 5.83 18.31
CA MET A 46 0.26 6.30 19.25
C MET A 46 0.67 6.04 20.70
N HIS A 47 1.18 4.84 20.99
CA HIS A 47 1.68 4.48 22.31
C HIS A 47 2.80 5.42 22.76
N LEU A 48 3.74 5.76 21.87
CA LEU A 48 4.83 6.71 22.15
C LEU A 48 4.37 8.15 22.40
N LYS A 49 3.24 8.57 21.82
CA LYS A 49 2.69 9.91 22.04
C LYS A 49 1.99 10.03 23.41
N GLY A 50 1.80 8.92 24.11
CA GLY A 50 1.02 8.84 25.34
C GLY A 50 -0.48 9.03 25.08
N HIS A 51 -1.33 8.57 26.01
CA HIS A 51 -2.73 8.94 25.98
C HIS A 51 -2.87 10.38 26.47
N PRO A 52 -3.48 11.30 25.70
CA PRO A 52 -3.65 12.70 26.12
C PRO A 52 -4.57 12.88 27.34
N TYR A 53 -5.17 11.80 27.86
CA TYR A 53 -6.15 11.82 28.94
C TYR A 53 -5.66 11.16 30.25
N SER A 54 -4.47 10.55 30.29
CA SER A 54 -3.94 9.97 31.53
C SER A 54 -3.09 11.00 32.25
N GLY A 55 -3.58 11.54 33.37
CA GLY A 55 -2.84 12.45 34.25
C GLY A 55 -1.64 11.82 34.98
N GLU A 56 -1.20 10.64 34.56
CA GLU A 56 -0.02 9.96 35.07
C GLU A 56 1.20 10.28 34.20
N TYR A 57 2.35 10.48 34.84
CA TYR A 57 3.65 10.64 34.19
C TYR A 57 4.01 9.36 33.43
N PHE A 58 3.55 9.24 32.19
CA PHE A 58 3.88 8.15 31.30
C PHE A 58 5.20 8.45 30.58
N ILE A 59 6.22 7.64 30.84
CA ILE A 59 7.47 7.64 30.07
C ILE A 59 7.40 6.43 29.12
N PRO A 60 7.07 6.63 27.83
CA PRO A 60 7.01 5.53 26.88
C PRO A 60 8.38 4.89 26.72
N LYS A 61 8.43 3.56 26.76
CA LYS A 61 9.63 2.83 26.33
C LYS A 61 9.71 2.85 24.81
N PHE A 62 10.67 3.59 24.27
CA PHE A 62 10.93 3.63 22.84
C PHE A 62 11.81 2.46 22.41
N ASP A 63 11.21 1.49 21.70
CA ASP A 63 11.94 0.39 21.08
C ASP A 63 12.27 0.73 19.62
N ILE A 64 13.45 1.30 19.41
CA ILE A 64 13.91 1.72 18.09
C ILE A 64 14.10 0.54 17.14
N ASP A 65 14.54 -0.61 17.65
CA ASP A 65 14.80 -1.81 16.86
C ASP A 65 13.51 -2.41 16.35
N TYR A 66 12.47 -2.40 17.19
CA TYR A 66 11.14 -2.85 16.78
C TYR A 66 10.55 -1.95 15.69
N ILE A 67 10.66 -0.63 15.83
CA ILE A 67 10.18 0.33 14.82
C ILE A 67 10.93 0.16 13.49
N HIS A 68 12.26 0.01 13.53
CA HIS A 68 13.04 -0.25 12.33
C HIS A 68 12.61 -1.57 11.66
N LYS A 69 12.37 -2.64 12.42
CA LYS A 69 11.86 -3.91 11.87
C LYS A 69 10.49 -3.75 11.21
N LEU A 70 9.59 -2.94 11.75
CA LEU A 70 8.29 -2.67 11.15
C LEU A 70 8.44 -1.88 9.83
N LEU A 71 9.30 -0.87 9.80
CA LEU A 71 9.60 -0.10 8.59
C LEU A 71 10.22 -0.97 7.49
N GLU A 72 11.17 -1.83 7.85
CA GLU A 72 11.80 -2.77 6.93
C GLU A 72 10.77 -3.74 6.34
N LYS A 73 9.88 -4.31 7.17
CA LYS A 73 8.78 -5.17 6.69
C LYS A 73 7.88 -4.45 5.70
N ILE A 74 7.50 -3.20 5.97
CA ILE A 74 6.70 -2.40 5.05
C ILE A 74 7.45 -2.17 3.73
N ALA A 75 8.76 -1.87 3.78
CA ALA A 75 9.57 -1.65 2.58
C ALA A 75 9.69 -2.91 1.72
N VAL A 76 9.91 -4.08 2.33
CA VAL A 76 9.95 -5.37 1.65
C VAL A 76 8.62 -5.67 0.97
N VAL A 77 7.50 -5.57 1.69
CA VAL A 77 6.16 -5.81 1.13
C VAL A 77 5.83 -4.83 0.00
N ASN A 78 6.19 -3.55 0.14
CA ASN A 78 6.00 -2.56 -0.92
C ASN A 78 6.79 -2.93 -2.19
N THR A 79 8.04 -3.36 -2.02
CA THR A 79 8.89 -3.77 -3.15
C THR A 79 8.29 -4.96 -3.88
N GLU A 80 7.86 -5.98 -3.13
CA GLU A 80 7.24 -7.17 -3.70
C GLU A 80 5.90 -6.84 -4.38
N LEU A 81 5.12 -5.92 -3.82
CA LEU A 81 3.85 -5.47 -4.40
C LEU A 81 4.07 -4.76 -5.73
N VAL A 82 5.05 -3.85 -5.82
CA VAL A 82 5.42 -3.18 -7.08
C VAL A 82 5.87 -4.20 -8.13
N GLN A 83 6.74 -5.13 -7.76
CA GLN A 83 7.19 -6.19 -8.67
C GLN A 83 6.04 -7.07 -9.16
N THR A 84 5.12 -7.43 -8.26
CA THR A 84 3.97 -8.29 -8.60
C THR A 84 2.97 -7.55 -9.50
N VAL A 85 2.70 -6.27 -9.26
CA VAL A 85 1.86 -5.44 -10.13
C VAL A 85 2.50 -5.27 -11.51
N ASN A 86 3.80 -5.01 -11.59
CA ASN A 86 4.48 -4.91 -12.88
C ASN A 86 4.40 -6.22 -13.67
N LYS A 87 4.56 -7.35 -13.00
CA LYS A 87 4.40 -8.67 -13.61
C LYS A 87 2.96 -8.92 -14.06
N PHE A 88 1.96 -8.48 -13.29
CA PHE A 88 0.56 -8.53 -13.70
C PHE A 88 0.33 -7.70 -14.96
N ASN A 89 0.81 -6.45 -14.98
CA ASN A 89 0.64 -5.53 -16.11
C ASN A 89 1.33 -6.03 -17.39
N PHE A 90 2.38 -6.85 -17.26
CA PHE A 90 3.01 -7.53 -18.39
C PHE A 90 2.08 -8.58 -19.02
N TYR A 91 1.43 -9.43 -18.21
CA TYR A 91 0.54 -10.50 -18.72
C TYR A 91 -0.88 -10.04 -19.05
N CYS A 92 -1.33 -8.90 -18.51
CA CYS A 92 -2.73 -8.49 -18.63
C CYS A 92 -3.13 -8.19 -20.08
N GLN A 93 -2.21 -7.71 -20.91
CA GLN A 93 -2.46 -7.46 -22.33
C GLN A 93 -2.84 -8.75 -23.06
N ASP A 94 -2.10 -9.83 -22.84
CA ASP A 94 -2.35 -11.12 -23.46
C ASP A 94 -3.58 -11.83 -22.87
N ALA A 95 -3.96 -11.47 -21.63
CA ALA A 95 -5.15 -11.99 -20.95
C ALA A 95 -6.44 -11.21 -21.27
N SER A 96 -6.39 -10.17 -22.14
CA SER A 96 -7.50 -9.22 -22.34
C SER A 96 -7.97 -8.54 -21.04
N GLU A 97 -7.07 -8.35 -20.08
CA GLU A 97 -7.34 -7.66 -18.82
C GLU A 97 -6.74 -6.25 -18.78
N LEU A 98 -7.34 -5.36 -17.99
CA LEU A 98 -6.85 -4.00 -17.82
C LEU A 98 -5.66 -3.94 -16.86
N PRO A 99 -4.62 -3.14 -17.17
CA PRO A 99 -3.49 -2.96 -16.27
C PRO A 99 -3.91 -2.24 -14.99
N LEU A 100 -3.26 -2.61 -13.89
CA LEU A 100 -3.44 -1.96 -12.59
C LEU A 100 -2.55 -0.72 -12.49
N LYS A 101 -3.17 0.41 -12.13
CA LYS A 101 -2.44 1.61 -11.69
C LYS A 101 -2.17 1.50 -10.19
N PHE A 102 -1.00 1.00 -9.84
CA PHE A 102 -0.56 1.01 -8.45
C PHE A 102 0.28 2.26 -8.19
N THR A 103 -0.21 3.13 -7.32
CA THR A 103 0.56 4.24 -6.75
C THR A 103 0.79 3.94 -5.28
N LEU A 104 2.05 3.96 -4.85
CA LEU A 104 2.38 4.05 -3.43
C LEU A 104 1.97 5.46 -2.99
N SER A 105 0.68 5.67 -2.72
CA SER A 105 0.23 6.93 -2.14
C SER A 105 0.93 7.08 -0.79
N HIS A 106 1.92 7.96 -0.75
CA HIS A 106 2.45 8.52 0.48
C HIS A 106 1.26 9.26 1.09
N ARG A 107 0.66 8.73 2.18
CA ARG A 107 -0.43 9.42 2.87
C ARG A 107 0.00 10.88 3.04
N LYS A 108 -0.64 11.81 2.33
CA LYS A 108 -0.67 13.21 2.75
C LYS A 108 -1.50 13.25 4.03
N SER A 109 -0.89 12.92 5.16
CA SER A 109 -1.42 13.28 6.47
C SER A 109 -0.51 14.33 7.08
N VAL A 110 -0.45 15.50 6.45
CA VAL A 110 -0.20 16.72 7.20
C VAL A 110 -1.53 17.05 7.86
N ARG A 111 -1.77 16.45 9.04
CA ARG A 111 -2.69 17.05 10.01
C ARG A 111 -1.98 18.32 10.48
N GLU A 112 -2.48 19.48 10.07
CA GLU A 112 -2.15 20.75 10.71
C GLU A 112 -2.62 20.68 12.17
N CYS A 113 -1.70 20.35 13.07
CA CYS A 113 -1.87 20.57 14.49
C CYS A 113 -1.16 21.88 14.85
N GLY A 114 -1.96 22.91 15.17
CA GLY A 114 -1.64 23.92 16.18
C GLY A 114 -0.62 25.01 15.82
N ARG A 115 -1.12 26.22 15.51
CA ARG A 115 -0.54 27.44 16.08
C ARG A 115 -1.53 28.01 17.10
N ALA A 116 -1.33 27.65 18.37
CA ALA A 116 -1.71 28.52 19.47
C ALA A 116 -0.55 29.48 19.73
N GLY A 117 -0.84 30.79 19.86
CA GLY A 117 0.10 31.77 20.42
C GLY A 117 0.19 33.09 19.66
N SER A 118 -0.67 34.04 20.00
CA SER A 118 -0.33 35.47 20.14
C SER A 118 -1.44 36.09 21.00
N ILE A 119 -1.28 36.09 22.31
CA ILE A 119 -0.76 37.20 23.13
C ILE A 119 -1.69 38.43 23.05
N ILE A 120 -2.22 38.73 24.23
CA ILE A 120 -2.98 39.91 24.66
C ILE A 120 -2.36 41.20 24.12
N GLY A 121 -3.21 42.12 23.66
CA GLY A 121 -2.86 43.51 23.38
C GLY A 121 -4.10 44.38 23.38
N MET A 122 -4.50 44.84 24.57
CA MET A 122 -5.40 45.99 24.73
C MET A 122 -4.65 47.25 24.25
N SER A 123 -5.32 48.08 23.46
CA SER A 123 -5.19 49.54 23.43
C SER A 123 -6.43 50.12 22.79
#